data_AF-A0A8A1MJS9-F1
#
_entry.id   AF-A0A8A1MJS9-F1
#
_cell.length_a   1.000
_cell.length_b   1.000
_cell.length_c   1.000
_cell.angle_alpha   90.00
_cell.angle_beta   90.00
_cell.angle_gamma   90.00
#
_symmetry.space_group_name_H-M   'P 1'
#
loop_
_entity.id
_entity.type
_entity.pdbx_description
1 polymer ?
#
loop_
_entity_poly.entity_id
_entity_poly.type
_entity_poly.pdbx_seq_one_letter_code
_entity_poly.pdbx_strand_id
1 'polypeptide(L)'
;MQYTVPMPAEGHTGCECDQWDQKDFCLPSAQESKVNKMSLVLGAAALLYKSLTSCDLSLFGYNTLLDDSNQPPVADAYITDLAEIFIRHNVEKVFGIHLIHGHFKIPKGTVMLGTNFESPSLQWTKVTDIDKIDPSRVHGHIFALAEDDLCACELQGGRPLPDLSGIGPEVLDGFINYIVKNNLTSLIGLQVLGWSDSSMSELILDHGAVMLGSTYVKNIKNTAPTLITGWKFEMTGGRLRVCSANQTMRL
;
A
#
# COMPACT_ATOMS: atom_id res chain seq x y z
N MET A 1 -8.68 67.36 -37.28
CA MET A 1 -9.05 67.96 -35.97
C MET A 1 -9.98 66.98 -35.28
N GLN A 2 -9.68 66.70 -34.01
CA GLN A 2 -10.31 65.66 -33.19
C GLN A 2 -11.80 65.95 -32.97
N TYR A 3 -12.62 64.89 -33.00
CA TYR A 3 -13.97 64.91 -32.45
C TYR A 3 -14.09 63.82 -31.38
N THR A 4 -14.30 64.26 -30.15
CA THR A 4 -14.74 63.46 -29.01
C THR A 4 -16.25 63.29 -29.06
N VAL A 5 -16.75 62.07 -28.83
CA VAL A 5 -18.14 61.80 -28.42
C VAL A 5 -18.12 60.65 -27.39
N PRO A 6 -18.94 60.70 -26.32
CA PRO A 6 -18.81 59.85 -25.14
C PRO A 6 -19.59 58.52 -25.25
N MET A 7 -19.17 57.54 -24.44
CA MET A 7 -19.97 56.36 -24.08
C MET A 7 -21.05 56.77 -23.06
N PRO A 8 -22.24 56.11 -23.03
CA PRO A 8 -22.36 54.96 -22.15
C PRO A 8 -23.21 53.79 -22.66
N ALA A 9 -22.76 52.60 -22.24
CA ALA A 9 -23.47 51.47 -21.61
C ALA A 9 -24.77 50.89 -22.23
N GLU A 10 -24.61 49.60 -22.53
CA GLU A 10 -25.50 48.47 -22.23
C GLU A 10 -26.71 48.18 -23.11
N GLY A 11 -26.74 46.93 -23.59
CA GLY A 11 -27.97 46.15 -23.69
C GLY A 11 -28.20 45.48 -25.04
N HIS A 12 -27.77 44.22 -25.15
CA HIS A 12 -28.38 43.13 -25.92
C HIS A 12 -28.72 43.35 -27.41
N THR A 13 -27.92 42.75 -28.29
CA THR A 13 -28.34 41.98 -29.49
C THR A 13 -27.10 41.19 -29.92
N GLY A 14 -27.11 39.86 -29.91
CA GLY A 14 -27.58 39.08 -31.06
C GLY A 14 -26.42 38.89 -32.04
N CYS A 15 -25.71 37.75 -31.92
CA CYS A 15 -24.87 37.24 -33.02
C CYS A 15 -25.41 35.87 -33.43
N GLU A 16 -25.83 35.87 -34.69
CA GLU A 16 -26.17 34.76 -35.56
C GLU A 16 -25.11 33.66 -35.64
N CYS A 17 -25.63 32.45 -35.91
CA CYS A 17 -25.14 31.43 -36.86
C CYS A 17 -23.74 30.81 -36.62
N ASP A 18 -23.50 29.50 -36.72
CA ASP A 18 -24.09 28.47 -37.57
C ASP A 18 -23.89 27.06 -36.98
N GLN A 19 -24.90 26.19 -37.20
CA GLN A 19 -24.89 24.74 -37.49
C GLN A 19 -24.00 23.83 -36.58
N TRP A 20 -24.45 22.71 -36.05
CA TRP A 20 -24.89 21.48 -36.74
C TRP A 20 -25.68 20.59 -35.75
N ASP A 21 -26.66 19.87 -36.30
CA ASP A 21 -27.55 18.91 -35.63
C ASP A 21 -26.82 17.83 -34.79
N GLN A 22 -27.28 17.61 -33.56
CA GLN A 22 -27.50 16.24 -33.08
C GLN A 22 -28.56 16.18 -31.97
N LYS A 23 -29.60 15.41 -32.30
CA LYS A 23 -30.76 15.04 -31.49
C LYS A 23 -30.35 14.30 -30.21
N ASP A 24 -31.17 14.51 -29.19
CA ASP A 24 -31.52 13.53 -28.15
C ASP A 24 -30.37 12.90 -27.34
N PHE A 25 -29.84 13.63 -26.36
CA PHE A 25 -29.36 13.00 -25.13
C PHE A 25 -30.35 13.27 -24.00
N CYS A 26 -31.35 12.38 -23.91
CA CYS A 26 -32.16 12.24 -22.71
C CYS A 26 -31.24 11.91 -21.52
N LEU A 27 -31.26 12.77 -20.49
CA LEU A 27 -30.90 12.38 -19.14
C LEU A 27 -31.90 11.33 -18.66
N PRO A 28 -31.49 10.12 -18.23
CA PRO A 28 -32.36 9.31 -17.40
C PRO A 28 -32.28 9.85 -15.98
N SER A 29 -33.44 10.30 -15.52
CA SER A 29 -33.82 10.46 -14.12
C SER A 29 -33.30 9.32 -13.23
N ALA A 30 -32.96 9.69 -12.00
CA ALA A 30 -32.73 8.83 -10.85
C ALA A 30 -33.45 7.47 -10.93
N GLN A 31 -32.67 6.41 -11.13
CA GLN A 31 -33.00 5.09 -10.62
C GLN A 31 -31.93 4.72 -9.60
N GLU A 32 -32.35 4.60 -8.35
CA GLU A 32 -31.64 3.85 -7.31
C GLU A 32 -31.28 2.48 -7.89
N SER A 33 -30.04 2.35 -8.36
CA SER A 33 -29.53 1.05 -8.71
C SER A 33 -29.17 0.36 -7.40
N LYS A 34 -29.84 -0.75 -7.15
CA LYS A 34 -29.35 -1.83 -6.30
C LYS A 34 -27.96 -2.21 -6.82
N VAL A 35 -26.93 -1.48 -6.39
CA VAL A 35 -25.53 -1.88 -6.58
C VAL A 35 -25.40 -3.18 -5.80
N ASN A 36 -25.42 -4.28 -6.56
CA ASN A 36 -25.40 -5.64 -6.07
C ASN A 36 -24.32 -5.79 -4.99
N LYS A 37 -24.71 -6.30 -3.83
CA LYS A 37 -23.86 -6.75 -2.71
C LYS A 37 -22.69 -7.67 -3.13
N MET A 38 -22.69 -8.17 -4.37
CA MET A 38 -21.61 -8.92 -4.99
C MET A 38 -20.39 -8.06 -5.36
N SER A 39 -20.53 -6.74 -5.53
CA SER A 39 -19.42 -5.82 -5.83
C SER A 39 -18.58 -5.46 -4.60
N LEU A 40 -19.11 -5.65 -3.39
CA LEU A 40 -18.46 -5.21 -2.14
C LEU A 40 -17.54 -6.29 -1.54
N VAL A 41 -17.84 -7.57 -1.78
CA VAL A 41 -16.98 -8.71 -1.40
C VAL A 41 -15.69 -8.75 -2.24
N LEU A 42 -15.71 -8.10 -3.40
CA LEU A 42 -14.55 -7.91 -4.28
C LEU A 42 -13.59 -6.81 -3.80
N GLY A 43 -13.91 -5.97 -2.81
CA GLY A 43 -13.06 -4.81 -2.45
C GLY A 43 -11.67 -5.19 -1.93
N ALA A 44 -11.60 -5.89 -0.80
CA ALA A 44 -10.31 -6.29 -0.21
C ALA A 44 -9.55 -7.30 -1.06
N ALA A 45 -10.27 -8.29 -1.61
CA ALA A 45 -9.70 -9.27 -2.52
C ALA A 45 -9.18 -8.59 -3.81
N ALA A 46 -9.94 -7.72 -4.48
CA ALA A 46 -9.47 -7.04 -5.68
C ALA A 46 -8.37 -6.02 -5.40
N LEU A 47 -8.27 -5.42 -4.21
CA LEU A 47 -7.12 -4.58 -3.83
C LEU A 47 -5.84 -5.41 -3.68
N LEU A 48 -5.95 -6.64 -3.15
CA LEU A 48 -4.84 -7.58 -3.00
C LEU A 48 -4.53 -8.36 -4.29
N TYR A 49 -5.53 -8.55 -5.15
CA TYR A 49 -5.47 -9.17 -6.49
C TYR A 49 -5.33 -8.16 -7.64
N LYS A 50 -5.21 -6.85 -7.36
CA LYS A 50 -4.85 -5.81 -8.36
C LYS A 50 -3.41 -6.08 -8.79
N SER A 51 -3.32 -7.12 -9.59
CA SER A 51 -2.17 -7.78 -10.12
C SER A 51 -1.71 -6.94 -11.30
N LEU A 52 -0.59 -6.25 -11.10
CA LEU A 52 0.29 -5.65 -12.11
C LEU A 52 -0.32 -4.64 -13.12
N THR A 53 -1.64 -4.37 -13.10
CA THR A 53 -2.31 -3.78 -14.27
C THR A 53 -3.03 -2.45 -14.03
N SER A 54 -3.39 -2.06 -12.79
CA SER A 54 -4.21 -0.84 -12.58
C SER A 54 -3.48 0.35 -11.96
N CYS A 55 -2.28 0.15 -11.44
CA CYS A 55 -1.45 1.23 -10.95
C CYS A 55 -0.05 0.99 -11.54
N ASP A 56 0.66 2.05 -11.92
CA ASP A 56 2.05 2.04 -12.41
C ASP A 56 3.04 1.62 -11.28
N LEU A 57 2.81 0.42 -10.73
CA LEU A 57 2.93 0.02 -9.31
C LEU A 57 4.32 -0.22 -8.74
N SER A 58 5.39 0.25 -9.36
CA SER A 58 6.71 0.02 -8.76
C SER A 58 7.68 1.16 -8.92
N LEU A 59 7.62 1.88 -10.04
CA LEU A 59 8.65 2.88 -10.30
C LEU A 59 8.41 4.17 -9.51
N PHE A 60 7.17 4.67 -9.51
CA PHE A 60 6.88 5.97 -8.90
C PHE A 60 6.73 5.85 -7.37
N GLY A 61 6.05 4.83 -6.88
CA GLY A 61 5.88 4.61 -5.44
C GLY A 61 7.21 4.31 -4.72
N TYR A 62 7.88 3.20 -5.08
CA TYR A 62 9.05 2.73 -4.34
C TYR A 62 10.21 3.75 -4.34
N ASN A 63 10.54 4.32 -5.51
CA ASN A 63 11.61 5.30 -5.60
C ASN A 63 11.29 6.65 -4.93
N THR A 64 10.09 6.86 -4.39
CA THR A 64 9.78 8.05 -3.56
C THR A 64 9.87 7.77 -2.06
N LEU A 65 9.94 6.49 -1.67
CA LEU A 65 10.06 6.11 -0.26
C LEU A 65 11.40 6.57 0.31
N LEU A 66 11.33 7.07 1.54
CA LEU A 66 12.51 7.37 2.33
C LEU A 66 13.14 6.08 2.82
N ASP A 67 14.46 6.08 2.89
CA ASP A 67 15.22 5.04 3.58
C ASP A 67 14.86 5.01 5.07
N ASP A 68 14.86 3.81 5.68
CA ASP A 68 14.42 3.59 7.07
C ASP A 68 15.17 4.50 8.05
N SER A 69 16.48 4.67 7.86
CA SER A 69 17.31 5.51 8.74
C SER A 69 16.95 6.99 8.72
N ASN A 70 16.18 7.44 7.72
CA ASN A 70 15.70 8.81 7.59
C ASN A 70 14.24 8.98 8.02
N GLN A 71 13.59 7.92 8.51
CA GLN A 71 12.20 7.98 8.97
C GLN A 71 12.10 8.33 10.46
N PRO A 72 11.07 9.09 10.86
CA PRO A 72 10.83 9.36 12.26
C PRO A 72 10.41 8.08 13.01
N PRO A 73 10.63 8.01 14.33
CA PRO A 73 10.09 6.92 15.13
C PRO A 73 8.55 6.93 15.08
N VAL A 74 7.95 5.74 15.05
CA VAL A 74 6.50 5.57 15.12
C VAL A 74 6.07 5.58 16.58
N ALA A 75 5.11 6.43 16.94
CA ALA A 75 4.60 6.50 18.30
C ALA A 75 3.77 5.24 18.67
N ASP A 76 3.97 4.72 19.88
CA ASP A 76 3.26 3.54 20.41
C ASP A 76 1.73 3.69 20.40
N ALA A 77 1.22 4.92 20.53
CA ALA A 77 -0.20 5.21 20.45
C ALA A 77 -0.77 4.87 19.07
N TYR A 78 -0.07 5.22 17.98
CA TYR A 78 -0.50 4.89 16.62
C TYR A 78 -0.52 3.39 16.38
N ILE A 79 0.50 2.69 16.87
CA ILE A 79 0.61 1.23 16.78
C ILE A 79 -0.55 0.58 17.54
N THR A 80 -0.88 1.09 18.73
CA THR A 80 -1.97 0.58 19.57
C THR A 80 -3.33 0.76 18.90
N ASP A 81 -3.64 1.96 18.42
CA ASP A 81 -4.92 2.25 17.75
C ASP A 81 -5.12 1.42 16.47
N LEU A 82 -4.06 1.27 15.66
CA LEU A 82 -4.09 0.44 14.44
C LEU A 82 -4.34 -1.03 14.79
N ALA A 83 -3.73 -1.51 15.86
CA ALA A 83 -3.95 -2.87 16.31
C ALA A 83 -5.37 -3.10 16.82
N GLU A 84 -5.99 -2.11 17.47
CA GLU A 84 -7.40 -2.18 17.85
C GLU A 84 -8.32 -2.29 16.63
N ILE A 85 -8.02 -1.58 15.54
CA ILE A 85 -8.74 -1.72 14.26
C ILE A 85 -8.60 -3.17 13.77
N PHE A 86 -7.40 -3.71 13.74
CA PHE A 86 -7.15 -5.03 13.14
C PHE A 86 -7.83 -6.15 13.95
N ILE A 87 -7.76 -6.09 15.27
CA ILE A 87 -8.42 -7.06 16.16
C ILE A 87 -9.94 -6.94 16.08
N ARG A 88 -10.49 -5.71 16.04
CA ARG A 88 -11.96 -5.50 15.93
C ARG A 88 -12.55 -6.18 14.69
N HIS A 89 -11.75 -6.26 13.62
CA HIS A 89 -12.13 -6.88 12.36
C HIS A 89 -11.60 -8.31 12.19
N ASN A 90 -10.97 -8.90 13.21
CA ASN A 90 -10.38 -10.26 13.21
C ASN A 90 -9.39 -10.49 12.04
N VAL A 91 -8.57 -9.49 11.69
CA VAL A 91 -7.59 -9.57 10.60
C VAL A 91 -6.15 -9.60 11.08
N GLU A 92 -5.90 -9.69 12.38
CA GLU A 92 -4.56 -9.61 12.98
C GLU A 92 -3.62 -10.75 12.55
N LYS A 93 -4.19 -11.85 12.06
CA LYS A 93 -3.44 -12.99 11.49
C LYS A 93 -3.14 -12.86 10.00
N VAL A 94 -3.79 -11.91 9.33
CA VAL A 94 -3.69 -11.69 7.88
C VAL A 94 -2.90 -10.43 7.59
N PHE A 95 -3.09 -9.38 8.38
CA PHE A 95 -2.43 -8.09 8.18
C PHE A 95 -1.60 -7.66 9.39
N GLY A 96 -0.50 -6.98 9.09
CA GLY A 96 0.28 -6.17 10.01
C GLY A 96 0.48 -4.77 9.45
N ILE A 97 1.23 -3.94 10.17
CA ILE A 97 1.63 -2.61 9.69
C ILE A 97 3.13 -2.58 9.44
N HIS A 98 3.56 -1.76 8.49
CA HIS A 98 4.95 -1.63 8.08
C HIS A 98 5.35 -0.16 7.99
N LEU A 99 6.56 0.17 8.42
CA LEU A 99 7.20 1.45 8.18
C LEU A 99 7.60 1.47 6.71
N ILE A 100 6.84 2.14 5.83
CA ILE A 100 7.07 2.04 4.38
C ILE A 100 8.39 2.72 4.00
N HIS A 101 9.38 1.97 3.53
CA HIS A 101 10.69 2.51 3.23
C HIS A 101 11.28 1.88 1.96
N GLY A 102 12.34 2.51 1.44
CA GLY A 102 13.11 1.99 0.31
C GLY A 102 14.60 2.18 0.54
N HIS A 103 15.38 1.11 0.38
CA HIS A 103 16.82 1.11 0.68
C HIS A 103 17.70 1.65 -0.46
N PHE A 104 17.19 1.61 -1.68
CA PHE A 104 17.91 1.99 -2.89
C PHE A 104 16.91 2.37 -4.00
N LYS A 105 17.40 2.87 -5.14
CA LYS A 105 16.54 3.13 -6.30
C LYS A 105 16.51 1.93 -7.23
N ILE A 106 15.34 1.63 -7.78
CA ILE A 106 15.13 0.55 -8.76
C ILE A 106 14.98 1.09 -10.19
N PRO A 107 15.46 0.38 -11.21
CA PRO A 107 15.29 0.76 -12.61
C PRO A 107 13.83 0.78 -13.08
N LYS A 108 13.56 1.55 -14.15
CA LYS A 108 12.26 1.51 -14.84
C LYS A 108 11.96 0.10 -15.35
N GLY A 109 10.70 -0.31 -15.24
CA GLY A 109 10.25 -1.65 -15.65
C GLY A 109 10.60 -2.76 -14.65
N THR A 110 11.04 -2.40 -13.44
CA THR A 110 11.35 -3.39 -12.40
C THR A 110 10.53 -3.15 -11.14
N VAL A 111 10.37 -4.19 -10.33
CA VAL A 111 9.65 -4.19 -9.06
C VAL A 111 10.49 -4.87 -7.97
N MET A 112 10.18 -4.62 -6.70
CA MET A 112 10.68 -5.42 -5.59
C MET A 112 9.82 -6.68 -5.45
N LEU A 113 10.42 -7.85 -5.63
CA LEU A 113 9.75 -9.15 -5.53
C LEU A 113 10.40 -10.03 -4.47
N GLY A 114 9.63 -10.33 -3.43
CA GLY A 114 9.91 -11.30 -2.38
C GLY A 114 9.76 -12.74 -2.88
N THR A 115 10.74 -13.57 -2.55
CA THR A 115 10.71 -15.02 -2.74
C THR A 115 11.10 -15.69 -1.43
N ASN A 116 10.32 -16.69 -1.05
CA ASN A 116 10.54 -17.41 0.18
C ASN A 116 11.38 -18.68 -0.06
N PHE A 117 12.21 -19.06 0.90
CA PHE A 117 12.94 -20.33 0.89
C PHE A 117 12.78 -21.01 2.24
N GLU A 118 12.55 -22.32 2.25
CA GLU A 118 12.23 -23.07 3.47
C GLU A 118 13.47 -23.67 4.17
N SER A 119 14.66 -23.58 3.57
CA SER A 119 15.88 -24.22 4.08
C SER A 119 17.15 -23.46 3.69
N PRO A 120 17.61 -22.48 4.51
CA PRO A 120 16.99 -22.02 5.75
C PRO A 120 15.74 -21.16 5.49
N SER A 121 14.88 -21.00 6.51
CA SER A 121 13.71 -20.11 6.44
C SER A 121 14.18 -18.67 6.24
N LEU A 122 14.07 -18.17 5.01
CA LEU A 122 14.44 -16.82 4.62
C LEU A 122 13.45 -16.28 3.57
N GLN A 123 13.32 -14.97 3.54
CA GLN A 123 12.66 -14.27 2.45
C GLN A 123 13.71 -13.38 1.78
N TRP A 124 13.84 -13.50 0.47
CA TRP A 124 14.71 -12.64 -0.34
C TRP A 124 13.82 -11.77 -1.22
N THR A 125 13.87 -10.47 -0.98
CA THR A 125 13.27 -9.46 -1.84
C THR A 125 14.33 -8.90 -2.78
N LYS A 126 14.09 -8.94 -4.09
CA LYS A 126 15.03 -8.43 -5.09
C LYS A 126 14.36 -7.64 -6.19
N VAL A 127 15.14 -6.78 -6.83
CA VAL A 127 14.75 -6.12 -8.08
C VAL A 127 14.50 -7.17 -9.15
N THR A 128 13.28 -7.19 -9.69
CA THR A 128 12.84 -8.12 -10.72
C THR A 128 12.16 -7.37 -11.85
N ASP A 129 12.50 -7.73 -13.08
CA ASP A 129 11.88 -7.21 -14.29
C ASP A 129 10.39 -7.61 -14.37
N ILE A 130 9.51 -6.64 -14.58
CA ILE A 130 8.06 -6.86 -14.57
C ILE A 130 7.64 -7.83 -15.67
N ASP A 131 8.34 -7.83 -16.80
CA ASP A 131 8.04 -8.70 -17.95
C ASP A 131 8.34 -10.18 -17.65
N LYS A 132 9.07 -10.46 -16.56
CA LYS A 132 9.42 -11.82 -16.11
C LYS A 132 8.49 -12.34 -15.02
N ILE A 133 7.50 -11.54 -14.61
CA ILE A 133 6.59 -11.89 -13.52
C ILE A 133 5.31 -12.47 -14.09
N ASP A 134 4.92 -13.62 -13.58
CA ASP A 134 3.59 -14.19 -13.82
C ASP A 134 2.59 -13.52 -12.85
N PRO A 135 1.67 -12.66 -13.33
CA PRO A 135 0.68 -11.97 -12.50
C PRO A 135 -0.19 -12.90 -11.66
N SER A 136 -0.38 -14.15 -12.11
CA SER A 136 -1.21 -15.13 -11.41
C SER A 136 -0.50 -15.79 -10.22
N ARG A 137 0.81 -15.56 -10.07
CA ARG A 137 1.68 -16.20 -9.07
C ARG A 137 2.30 -15.22 -8.08
N VAL A 138 1.90 -13.96 -8.15
CA VAL A 138 2.34 -12.90 -7.26
C VAL A 138 1.15 -12.17 -6.64
N HIS A 139 1.38 -11.59 -5.48
CA HIS A 139 0.44 -10.69 -4.82
C HIS A 139 1.19 -9.55 -4.16
N GLY A 140 0.49 -8.46 -3.80
CA GLY A 140 1.13 -7.40 -3.02
C GLY A 140 1.50 -7.89 -1.61
N HIS A 141 2.69 -7.50 -1.14
CA HIS A 141 3.20 -7.83 0.19
C HIS A 141 3.12 -6.64 1.13
N ILE A 142 3.62 -5.49 0.69
CA ILE A 142 3.62 -4.23 1.44
C ILE A 142 2.92 -3.20 0.57
N PHE A 143 1.95 -2.49 1.15
CA PHE A 143 1.15 -1.49 0.48
C PHE A 143 1.34 -0.14 1.14
N ALA A 144 1.67 0.88 0.34
CA ALA A 144 1.64 2.28 0.74
C ALA A 144 0.33 2.92 0.29
N LEU A 145 -0.17 3.90 1.04
CA LEU A 145 -1.32 4.69 0.61
C LEU A 145 -0.82 5.78 -0.35
N ALA A 146 -1.33 5.78 -1.58
CA ALA A 146 -1.02 6.77 -2.60
C ALA A 146 -2.33 7.38 -3.10
N GLU A 147 -2.42 8.71 -3.00
CA GLU A 147 -3.67 9.45 -3.22
C GLU A 147 -4.78 8.89 -2.31
N ASP A 148 -5.69 8.10 -2.88
CA ASP A 148 -6.84 7.52 -2.17
C ASP A 148 -6.86 5.97 -2.21
N ASP A 149 -5.80 5.31 -2.71
CA ASP A 149 -5.77 3.85 -2.84
C ASP A 149 -4.47 3.21 -2.32
N LEU A 150 -4.58 1.95 -1.89
CA LEU A 150 -3.44 1.16 -1.43
C LEU A 150 -2.67 0.60 -2.63
N CYS A 151 -1.43 1.01 -2.76
CA CYS A 151 -0.52 0.62 -3.82
C CYS A 151 0.59 -0.28 -3.28
N ALA A 152 0.71 -1.49 -3.83
CA ALA A 152 1.80 -2.39 -3.47
C ALA A 152 3.17 -1.77 -3.84
N CYS A 153 4.05 -1.54 -2.87
CA CYS A 153 5.43 -1.14 -3.12
C CYS A 153 6.38 -2.36 -3.18
N GLU A 154 5.99 -3.47 -2.56
CA GLU A 154 6.66 -4.75 -2.67
C GLU A 154 5.66 -5.87 -3.01
N LEU A 155 6.07 -6.78 -3.87
CA LEU A 155 5.31 -7.97 -4.26
C LEU A 155 5.89 -9.22 -3.58
N GLN A 156 5.07 -10.25 -3.42
CA GLN A 156 5.49 -11.56 -2.96
C GLN A 156 5.11 -12.62 -3.98
N GLY A 157 6.05 -13.51 -4.29
CA GLY A 157 5.84 -14.66 -5.17
C GLY A 157 5.69 -15.98 -4.43
N GLY A 158 5.07 -16.96 -5.10
CA GLY A 158 5.21 -18.37 -4.81
C GLY A 158 4.22 -18.99 -3.82
N ARG A 159 3.38 -18.19 -3.14
CA ARG A 159 2.35 -18.69 -2.22
C ARG A 159 0.97 -18.12 -2.57
N PRO A 160 -0.11 -18.90 -2.37
CA PRO A 160 -1.46 -18.35 -2.43
C PRO A 160 -1.59 -17.21 -1.42
N LEU A 161 -2.33 -16.17 -1.81
CA LEU A 161 -2.82 -15.15 -0.89
C LEU A 161 -3.47 -15.81 0.33
N PRO A 162 -3.33 -15.24 1.54
CA PRO A 162 -4.13 -15.64 2.69
C PRO A 162 -5.63 -15.64 2.33
N ASP A 163 -6.42 -16.45 3.03
CA ASP A 163 -7.87 -16.41 2.82
C ASP A 163 -8.44 -15.05 3.27
N LEU A 164 -8.94 -14.28 2.31
CA LEU A 164 -9.54 -12.96 2.51
C LEU A 164 -11.06 -13.01 2.49
N SER A 165 -11.68 -14.17 2.31
CA SER A 165 -13.12 -14.30 2.11
C SER A 165 -13.96 -13.80 3.30
N GLY A 166 -13.39 -13.81 4.51
CA GLY A 166 -13.99 -13.28 5.72
C GLY A 166 -13.73 -11.80 5.99
N ILE A 167 -12.97 -11.11 5.12
CA ILE A 167 -12.52 -9.75 5.35
C ILE A 167 -13.45 -8.77 4.61
N GLY A 168 -14.25 -8.04 5.39
CA GLY A 168 -15.09 -6.96 4.87
C GLY A 168 -14.28 -5.72 4.48
N PRO A 169 -14.77 -4.88 3.55
CA PRO A 169 -14.09 -3.65 3.12
C PRO A 169 -13.87 -2.65 4.27
N GLU A 170 -14.75 -2.71 5.27
CA GLU A 170 -14.74 -1.88 6.49
C GLU A 170 -13.37 -1.80 7.18
N VAL A 171 -12.57 -2.87 7.09
CA VAL A 171 -11.24 -2.90 7.72
C VAL A 171 -10.24 -2.01 7.00
N LEU A 172 -10.29 -2.00 5.66
CA LEU A 172 -9.40 -1.19 4.83
C LEU A 172 -9.83 0.27 4.92
N ASP A 173 -11.13 0.54 4.93
CA ASP A 173 -11.67 1.87 5.17
C ASP A 173 -11.24 2.40 6.54
N GLY A 174 -11.34 1.56 7.58
CA GLY A 174 -10.88 1.90 8.93
C GLY A 174 -9.39 2.23 8.98
N PHE A 175 -8.57 1.42 8.31
CA PHE A 175 -7.12 1.65 8.18
C PHE A 175 -6.82 2.95 7.44
N ILE A 176 -7.33 3.12 6.21
CA ILE A 176 -7.07 4.28 5.36
C ILE A 176 -7.51 5.56 6.07
N ASN A 177 -8.72 5.59 6.63
CA ASN A 177 -9.23 6.75 7.37
C ASN A 177 -8.34 7.10 8.56
N TYR A 178 -7.84 6.10 9.30
CA TYR A 178 -6.93 6.33 10.40
C TYR A 178 -5.59 6.92 9.93
N ILE A 179 -5.02 6.36 8.87
CA ILE A 179 -3.76 6.81 8.27
C ILE A 179 -3.85 8.27 7.80
N VAL A 180 -4.90 8.61 7.05
CA VAL A 180 -5.13 9.97 6.52
C VAL A 180 -5.37 10.95 7.67
N LYS A 181 -6.25 10.62 8.62
CA LYS A 181 -6.60 11.50 9.75
C LYS A 181 -5.40 11.87 10.61
N ASN A 182 -4.43 10.96 10.74
CA ASN A 182 -3.24 11.15 11.58
C ASN A 182 -1.99 11.56 10.78
N ASN A 183 -2.12 11.86 9.48
CA ASN A 183 -1.01 12.22 8.58
C ASN A 183 0.10 11.15 8.53
N LEU A 184 -0.28 9.87 8.49
CA LEU A 184 0.66 8.74 8.49
C LEU A 184 0.92 8.17 7.08
N THR A 185 0.36 8.77 6.03
CA THR A 185 0.37 8.26 4.64
C THR A 185 1.78 7.97 4.11
N SER A 186 2.77 8.77 4.47
CA SER A 186 4.17 8.59 4.04
C SER A 186 5.01 7.77 5.02
N LEU A 187 4.41 7.25 6.09
CA LEU A 187 5.11 6.57 7.19
C LEU A 187 4.67 5.13 7.34
N ILE A 188 3.35 4.88 7.36
CA ILE A 188 2.78 3.56 7.67
C ILE A 188 2.06 3.00 6.45
N GLY A 189 2.39 1.75 6.13
CA GLY A 189 1.73 0.92 5.15
C GLY A 189 1.12 -0.35 5.74
N LEU A 190 0.35 -1.06 4.92
CA LEU A 190 -0.27 -2.33 5.24
C LEU A 190 0.64 -3.48 4.78
N GLN A 191 0.86 -4.47 5.65
CA GLN A 191 1.64 -5.66 5.32
C GLN A 191 0.76 -6.92 5.33
N VAL A 192 0.88 -7.75 4.29
CA VAL A 192 0.28 -9.09 4.25
C VAL A 192 1.17 -10.07 5.00
N LEU A 193 0.62 -10.73 6.01
CA LEU A 193 1.29 -11.75 6.81
C LEU A 193 1.19 -13.13 6.15
N GLY A 194 2.06 -14.06 6.56
CA GLY A 194 1.93 -15.47 6.13
C GLY A 194 3.23 -16.25 5.91
N TRP A 195 4.39 -15.68 6.23
CA TRP A 195 5.67 -16.39 6.08
C TRP A 195 6.21 -16.99 7.38
N SER A 196 6.28 -16.20 8.46
CA SER A 196 6.83 -16.66 9.73
C SER A 196 6.13 -16.03 10.92
N ASP A 197 6.01 -16.77 12.01
CA ASP A 197 5.53 -16.27 13.31
C ASP A 197 6.67 -15.70 14.16
N SER A 198 7.93 -15.89 13.73
CA SER A 198 9.11 -15.39 14.42
C SER A 198 9.40 -13.93 14.06
N SER A 199 10.08 -13.22 14.98
CA SER A 199 10.72 -11.95 14.64
C SER A 199 11.77 -12.18 13.55
N MET A 200 11.76 -11.32 12.55
CA MET A 200 12.68 -11.36 11.43
C MET A 200 13.56 -10.11 11.45
N SER A 201 14.78 -10.27 10.98
CA SER A 201 15.73 -9.19 10.80
C SER A 201 16.09 -9.09 9.31
N GLU A 202 15.94 -7.90 8.76
CA GLU A 202 16.21 -7.58 7.37
C GLU A 202 17.68 -7.18 7.20
N LEU A 203 18.38 -7.82 6.26
CA LEU A 203 19.73 -7.47 5.84
C LEU A 203 19.66 -6.78 4.49
N ILE A 204 20.16 -5.55 4.43
CA ILE A 204 20.17 -4.74 3.20
C ILE A 204 21.38 -5.13 2.34
N LEU A 205 21.13 -5.34 1.04
CA LEU A 205 22.13 -5.59 0.00
C LEU A 205 22.00 -4.53 -1.11
N ASP A 206 22.99 -4.41 -1.99
CA ASP A 206 23.01 -3.38 -3.06
C ASP A 206 21.78 -3.40 -3.98
N HIS A 207 21.18 -4.58 -4.19
CA HIS A 207 20.08 -4.80 -5.14
C HIS A 207 18.96 -5.69 -4.57
N GLY A 208 18.85 -5.76 -3.24
CA GLY A 208 17.84 -6.56 -2.58
C GLY A 208 17.93 -6.48 -1.07
N ALA A 209 17.04 -7.19 -0.42
CA ALA A 209 17.05 -7.38 1.02
C ALA A 209 16.78 -8.85 1.35
N VAL A 210 17.38 -9.34 2.43
CA VAL A 210 17.16 -10.69 2.93
C VAL A 210 16.62 -10.61 4.34
N MET A 211 15.41 -11.11 4.55
CA MET A 211 14.85 -11.31 5.88
C MET A 211 15.20 -12.69 6.41
N LEU A 212 15.83 -12.71 7.58
CA LEU A 212 16.22 -13.92 8.32
C LEU A 212 15.57 -13.92 9.70
N GLY A 213 15.29 -15.10 10.26
CA GLY A 213 14.88 -15.19 11.66
C GLY A 213 15.94 -14.54 12.57
N SER A 214 15.52 -13.74 13.55
CA SER A 214 16.45 -12.96 14.40
C SER A 214 17.49 -13.83 15.12
N THR A 215 17.22 -15.13 15.30
CA THR A 215 18.19 -16.11 15.84
C THR A 215 19.40 -16.32 14.94
N TYR A 216 19.24 -16.26 13.62
CA TYR A 216 20.34 -16.37 12.65
C TYR A 216 21.17 -15.09 12.62
N VAL A 217 20.54 -13.92 12.76
CA VAL A 217 21.20 -12.61 12.67
C VAL A 217 22.09 -12.30 13.87
N LYS A 218 21.78 -12.81 15.07
CA LYS A 218 22.66 -12.67 16.25
C LYS A 218 24.10 -13.14 16.04
N ASN A 219 24.33 -14.01 15.05
CA ASN A 219 25.64 -14.55 14.73
C ASN A 219 26.36 -13.81 13.60
N ILE A 220 25.76 -12.76 13.03
CA ILE A 220 26.33 -11.96 11.95
C ILE A 220 27.14 -10.82 12.55
N LYS A 221 28.47 -10.86 12.35
CA LYS A 221 29.39 -9.83 12.82
C LYS A 221 29.18 -8.52 12.05
N ASN A 222 29.43 -7.39 12.72
CA ASN A 222 29.36 -6.03 12.18
C ASN A 222 27.96 -5.53 11.77
N THR A 223 26.90 -6.16 12.25
CA THR A 223 25.54 -5.64 12.02
C THR A 223 25.09 -4.71 13.14
N ALA A 224 24.47 -3.59 12.77
CA ALA A 224 23.84 -2.66 13.71
C ALA A 224 22.33 -2.57 13.44
N PRO A 225 21.46 -2.72 14.47
CA PRO A 225 20.03 -2.52 14.31
C PRO A 225 19.74 -1.04 14.03
N THR A 226 18.95 -0.76 13.00
CA THR A 226 18.54 0.60 12.64
C THR A 226 17.22 0.94 13.31
N LEU A 227 16.13 0.28 12.92
CA LEU A 227 14.77 0.56 13.38
C LEU A 227 13.89 -0.68 13.38
N ILE A 228 12.78 -0.60 14.12
CA ILE A 228 11.65 -1.50 13.96
C ILE A 228 10.85 -1.03 12.74
N THR A 229 10.65 -1.91 11.76
CA THR A 229 10.02 -1.58 10.48
C THR A 229 8.73 -2.34 10.23
N GLY A 230 8.37 -3.33 11.06
CA GLY A 230 7.10 -4.04 10.90
C GLY A 230 6.52 -4.49 12.22
N TRP A 231 5.20 -4.43 12.37
CA TRP A 231 4.48 -4.81 13.58
C TRP A 231 3.38 -5.81 13.25
N LYS A 232 3.35 -6.90 14.02
CA LYS A 232 2.25 -7.88 14.02
C LYS A 232 1.50 -7.82 15.36
N PHE A 233 0.20 -8.07 15.31
CA PHE A 233 -0.68 -7.94 16.46
C PHE A 233 -1.24 -9.29 16.87
N GLU A 234 -1.39 -9.51 18.18
CA GLU A 234 -2.14 -10.66 18.69
C GLU A 234 -2.97 -10.27 19.91
N MET A 235 -4.03 -11.04 20.12
CA MET A 235 -4.88 -10.98 21.30
C MET A 235 -4.43 -12.07 22.28
N THR A 236 -3.79 -11.70 23.40
CA THR A 236 -3.42 -12.65 24.47
C THR A 236 -4.18 -12.31 25.75
N GLY A 237 -5.03 -13.23 26.23
CA GLY A 237 -5.75 -13.05 27.51
C GLY A 237 -6.64 -11.82 27.55
N GLY A 238 -7.22 -11.41 26.41
CA GLY A 238 -8.05 -10.21 26.28
C GLY A 238 -7.28 -8.88 26.27
N ARG A 239 -5.95 -8.91 26.23
CA ARG A 239 -5.10 -7.71 26.07
C ARG A 239 -4.37 -7.70 24.74
N LEU A 240 -4.44 -6.56 24.07
CA LEU A 240 -3.77 -6.31 22.81
C LEU A 240 -2.25 -6.31 23.04
N ARG A 241 -1.52 -7.04 22.20
CA ARG A 241 -0.07 -7.08 22.24
C ARG A 241 0.53 -6.96 20.83
N VAL A 242 1.59 -6.17 20.73
CA VAL A 242 2.53 -6.20 19.60
C VAL A 242 3.45 -7.41 19.79
N CYS A 243 3.31 -8.42 18.93
CA CYS A 243 3.93 -9.73 19.15
C CYS A 243 5.25 -9.95 18.41
N SER A 244 5.49 -9.22 17.33
CA SER A 244 6.78 -9.23 16.65
C SER A 244 7.05 -7.90 15.96
N ALA A 245 8.28 -7.44 16.14
CA ALA A 245 8.87 -6.29 15.47
C ALA A 245 9.86 -6.82 14.43
N ASN A 246 9.62 -6.57 13.14
CA ASN A 246 10.67 -6.76 12.15
C ASN A 246 11.72 -5.67 12.37
N GLN A 247 13.00 -6.02 12.35
CA GLN A 247 14.09 -5.07 12.57
C GLN A 247 14.98 -5.02 11.34
N THR A 248 15.36 -3.82 10.90
CA THR A 248 16.32 -3.66 9.81
C THR A 248 17.75 -3.61 10.36
N MET A 249 18.67 -4.24 9.62
CA MET A 249 20.09 -4.40 9.95
C MET A 249 20.94 -4.10 8.72
N ARG A 250 22.02 -3.34 8.89
CA ARG A 250 23.02 -3.08 7.84
C ARG A 250 24.29 -3.87 8.09
N LEU A 251 24.88 -4.37 7.01
CA LEU A 251 26.20 -5.04 6.98
C LEU A 251 27.33 -4.01 6.80
#